data_AF-A0A2V6JLI5-F1
#
_entry.id   AF-A0A2V6JLI5-F1
#
_cell.length_a   1.000
_cell.length_b   1.000
_cell.length_c   1.000
_cell.angle_alpha   90.00
_cell.angle_beta   90.00
_cell.angle_gamma   90.00
#
_symmetry.space_group_name_H-M   'P 1'
#
loop_
_entity.id
_entity.type
_entity.pdbx_description
1 polymer ?
#
loop_
_entity_poly.entity_id
_entity_poly.type
_entity_poly.pdbx_seq_one_letter_code
_entity_poly.pdbx_strand_id
1 'polypeptide(L)'
;MADETSQQTTSAAAAAVWFPYDTEPAEKIIPWALTTYEWLRDLSRDSLTGVSMIEIRQFTRTGTIPIPDWAKNLGACRIPSQVGAIDPIARERPSGSDRFGETPLPFPSRGSAWTFASGYALTVPLTDTTIYLDYLTDRFRKAGGMIQSTHINKVEDIPSDFDLIINCAGMGARELVHDPDLEPHRGQVAIVSKLDLTPAIVCDDAPLMYAIPRANDCVFGGTNSLSNSREPSPADTDAIVSECSRILRIEAPRVTAVKVGLRPFRKSGVRLAP
;
A
#
# COMPACT_ATOMS: atom_id res chain seq x y z
N MET A 1 15.47 20.31 3.59
CA MET A 1 14.45 19.23 3.61
C MET A 1 14.79 18.18 4.67
N ALA A 2 14.38 18.40 5.93
CA ALA A 2 14.28 17.37 6.97
C ALA A 2 13.58 17.93 8.23
N ASP A 3 12.48 18.66 8.04
CA ASP A 3 11.73 19.29 9.15
C ASP A 3 10.65 18.35 9.72
N GLU A 4 10.43 17.22 9.05
CA GLU A 4 9.36 16.26 9.35
C GLU A 4 9.99 14.93 9.76
N THR A 5 9.48 14.35 10.85
CA THR A 5 9.92 13.03 11.33
C THR A 5 8.73 12.10 11.53
N SER A 6 8.98 10.78 11.44
CA SER A 6 7.99 9.72 11.63
C SER A 6 6.65 10.01 10.90
N GLN A 7 5.59 10.28 11.65
CA GLN A 7 4.22 10.43 11.18
C GLN A 7 3.95 11.67 10.29
N GLN A 8 4.91 12.59 10.23
CA GLN A 8 4.82 13.81 9.42
C GLN A 8 5.34 13.61 7.99
N THR A 9 6.03 12.49 7.73
CA THR A 9 6.67 12.23 6.43
C THR A 9 5.71 11.67 5.38
N THR A 10 6.06 11.75 4.09
CA THR A 10 5.37 11.04 3.00
C THR A 10 5.20 9.54 3.31
N SER A 11 6.20 8.92 3.96
CA SER A 11 6.14 7.50 4.34
C SER A 11 4.96 7.19 5.25
N ALA A 12 4.54 8.13 6.11
CA ALA A 12 3.39 7.98 6.97
C ALA A 12 2.04 8.14 6.25
N ALA A 13 2.04 8.70 5.03
CA ALA A 13 0.87 8.75 4.15
C ALA A 13 0.67 7.45 3.35
N ALA A 14 1.69 6.58 3.29
CA ALA A 14 1.58 5.32 2.58
C ALA A 14 0.61 4.37 3.31
N ALA A 15 -0.19 3.65 2.53
CA ALA A 15 -1.06 2.57 3.03
C ALA A 15 -0.30 1.29 3.44
N ALA A 16 1.02 1.29 3.28
CA ALA A 16 1.83 0.36 2.50
C ALA A 16 1.52 -1.16 2.61
N VAL A 17 0.96 -1.71 1.53
CA VAL A 17 1.05 -3.14 1.22
C VAL A 17 2.28 -3.37 0.33
N TRP A 18 3.04 -4.44 0.57
CA TRP A 18 4.19 -4.78 -0.28
C TRP A 18 3.71 -5.18 -1.67
N PHE A 19 4.10 -4.42 -2.69
CA PHE A 19 3.82 -4.72 -4.10
C PHE A 19 4.78 -3.92 -5.00
N PRO A 20 5.58 -4.56 -5.86
CA PRO A 20 6.35 -3.85 -6.89
C PRO A 20 5.40 -3.20 -7.91
N TYR A 21 5.15 -1.90 -7.77
CA TYR A 21 4.23 -1.12 -8.60
C TYR A 21 4.97 -0.02 -9.36
N ASP A 22 4.78 0.02 -10.68
CA ASP A 22 5.30 1.09 -11.55
C ASP A 22 6.80 1.35 -11.34
N THR A 23 7.57 0.26 -11.28
CA THR A 23 9.00 0.29 -10.95
C THR A 23 9.87 -0.06 -12.15
N GLU A 24 10.76 0.86 -12.53
CA GLU A 24 11.74 0.65 -13.60
C GLU A 24 13.18 0.93 -13.11
N PRO A 25 14.20 0.22 -13.65
CA PRO A 25 14.08 -0.92 -14.54
C PRO A 25 13.74 -2.22 -13.76
N ALA A 26 12.77 -2.99 -14.25
CA ALA A 26 12.24 -4.15 -13.54
C ALA A 26 13.31 -5.19 -13.14
N GLU A 27 14.33 -5.42 -13.97
CA GLU A 27 15.41 -6.38 -13.72
C GLU A 27 16.27 -6.03 -12.49
N LYS A 28 16.32 -4.76 -12.09
CA LYS A 28 16.99 -4.33 -10.86
C LYS A 28 16.04 -4.31 -9.68
N ILE A 29 14.82 -3.81 -9.88
CA ILE A 29 13.87 -3.59 -8.78
C ILE A 29 13.26 -4.88 -8.26
N ILE A 30 12.90 -5.82 -9.14
CA ILE A 30 12.24 -7.05 -8.72
C ILE A 30 13.11 -7.86 -7.75
N PRO A 31 14.42 -8.10 -8.00
CA PRO A 31 15.29 -8.73 -7.01
C PRO A 31 15.31 -8.02 -5.65
N TRP A 32 15.44 -6.69 -5.62
CA TRP A 32 15.43 -5.92 -4.36
C TRP A 32 14.09 -6.02 -3.63
N ALA A 33 13.00 -5.98 -4.39
CA ALA A 33 11.67 -6.12 -3.83
C ALA A 33 11.48 -7.51 -3.20
N LEU A 34 11.98 -8.57 -3.85
CA LEU A 34 11.92 -9.94 -3.31
C LEU A 34 12.79 -10.11 -2.06
N THR A 35 13.99 -9.53 -2.01
CA THR A 35 14.78 -9.46 -0.77
C THR A 35 14.00 -8.74 0.34
N THR A 36 13.34 -7.64 0.00
CA THR A 36 12.50 -6.88 0.95
C THR A 36 11.30 -7.69 1.42
N TYR A 37 10.68 -8.47 0.53
CA TYR A 37 9.59 -9.38 0.87
C TYR A 37 10.02 -10.38 1.93
N GLU A 38 11.18 -11.03 1.76
CA GLU A 38 11.67 -12.00 2.75
C GLU A 38 11.91 -11.37 4.11
N TRP A 39 12.52 -10.18 4.13
CA TRP A 39 12.76 -9.43 5.35
C TRP A 39 11.46 -9.04 6.07
N LEU A 40 10.50 -8.47 5.35
CA LEU A 40 9.20 -8.08 5.92
C LEU A 40 8.40 -9.31 6.37
N ARG A 41 8.44 -10.41 5.61
CA ARG A 41 7.84 -11.68 6.02
C ARG A 41 8.43 -12.18 7.35
N ASP A 42 9.73 -12.07 7.55
CA ASP A 42 10.35 -12.46 8.82
C ASP A 42 9.94 -11.52 9.97
N LEU A 43 9.87 -10.21 9.72
CA LEU A 43 9.36 -9.23 10.69
C LEU A 43 7.89 -9.47 11.06
N SER A 44 7.08 -10.00 10.14
CA SER A 44 5.66 -10.30 10.40
C SER A 44 5.42 -11.30 11.53
N ARG A 45 6.47 -12.02 11.96
CA ARG A 45 6.42 -12.94 13.11
C ARG A 45 6.43 -12.21 14.46
N ASP A 46 6.80 -10.93 14.48
CA ASP A 46 6.79 -10.08 15.67
C ASP A 46 5.76 -8.96 15.50
N SER A 47 4.68 -9.04 16.29
CA SER A 47 3.58 -8.07 16.27
C SER A 47 4.01 -6.64 16.63
N LEU A 48 5.14 -6.46 17.33
CA LEU A 48 5.65 -5.14 17.70
C LEU A 48 6.24 -4.38 16.51
N THR A 49 6.51 -5.06 15.40
CA THR A 49 7.06 -4.44 14.20
C THR A 49 6.02 -3.64 13.44
N GLY A 50 4.72 -3.93 13.61
CA GLY A 50 3.66 -3.39 12.76
C GLY A 50 3.62 -4.00 11.37
N VAL A 51 4.38 -5.07 11.11
CA VAL A 51 4.32 -5.86 9.87
C VAL A 51 3.43 -7.08 10.09
N SER A 52 2.56 -7.38 9.14
CA SER A 52 1.72 -8.58 9.12
C SER A 52 1.66 -9.17 7.71
N MET A 53 1.08 -10.35 7.53
CA MET A 53 0.78 -10.90 6.20
C MET A 53 -0.70 -10.68 5.88
N ILE A 54 -1.01 -10.23 4.67
CA ILE A 54 -2.37 -10.00 4.18
C ILE A 54 -2.55 -10.57 2.78
N GLU A 55 -3.76 -11.04 2.47
CA GLU A 55 -4.15 -11.31 1.09
C GLU A 55 -4.44 -9.97 0.39
N ILE A 56 -3.68 -9.64 -0.65
CA ILE A 56 -4.03 -8.58 -1.60
C ILE A 56 -4.83 -9.18 -2.75
N ARG A 57 -5.91 -8.50 -3.14
CA ARG A 57 -6.70 -8.79 -4.34
C ARG A 57 -6.55 -7.66 -5.33
N GLN A 58 -5.83 -7.95 -6.40
CA GLN A 58 -5.60 -7.03 -7.52
C GLN A 58 -6.68 -7.26 -8.57
N PHE A 59 -7.41 -6.21 -8.92
CA PHE A 59 -8.51 -6.27 -9.89
C PHE A 59 -8.27 -5.34 -11.08
N THR A 60 -8.88 -5.70 -12.20
CA THR A 60 -9.09 -4.80 -13.33
C THR A 60 -10.56 -4.74 -13.69
N ARG A 61 -11.02 -3.57 -14.10
CA ARG A 61 -12.30 -3.30 -14.74
C ARG A 61 -12.30 -3.64 -16.23
N THR A 62 -11.12 -3.81 -16.86
CA THR A 62 -11.01 -4.08 -18.30
C THR A 62 -10.24 -5.37 -18.59
N GLY A 63 -10.87 -6.28 -19.33
CA GLY A 63 -10.23 -7.50 -19.81
C GLY A 63 -9.64 -8.40 -18.71
N THR A 64 -8.49 -9.00 -19.01
CA THR A 64 -7.80 -9.95 -18.13
C THR A 64 -6.53 -9.33 -17.57
N ILE A 65 -6.48 -9.12 -16.25
CA ILE A 65 -5.28 -8.59 -15.57
C ILE A 65 -4.12 -9.59 -15.73
N PRO A 66 -2.92 -9.24 -16.18
CA PRO A 66 -1.81 -10.19 -16.19
C PRO A 66 -1.33 -10.49 -14.75
N ILE A 67 -0.93 -11.74 -14.48
CA ILE A 67 -0.21 -12.08 -13.25
C ILE A 67 1.29 -12.07 -13.58
N PRO A 68 2.10 -11.17 -12.99
CA PRO A 68 3.54 -11.15 -13.20
C PRO A 68 4.22 -12.46 -12.74
N ASP A 69 5.34 -12.84 -13.35
CA ASP A 69 6.02 -14.11 -13.02
C ASP A 69 6.54 -14.14 -11.58
N TRP A 70 7.05 -13.01 -11.07
CA TRP A 70 7.44 -12.90 -9.66
C TRP A 70 6.25 -13.17 -8.72
N ALA A 71 5.04 -12.75 -9.10
CA ALA A 71 3.83 -12.95 -8.29
C ALA A 71 3.39 -14.42 -8.34
N LYS A 72 3.47 -15.07 -9.52
CA LYS A 72 3.21 -16.52 -9.66
C LYS A 72 4.14 -17.33 -8.77
N ASN A 73 5.43 -16.97 -8.72
CA ASN A 73 6.43 -17.63 -7.88
C ASN A 73 6.14 -17.48 -6.38
N LEU A 74 5.44 -16.43 -5.98
CA LEU A 74 4.95 -16.22 -4.61
C LEU A 74 3.56 -16.84 -4.35
N GLY A 75 3.00 -17.58 -5.32
CA GLY A 75 1.72 -18.27 -5.18
C GLY A 75 0.50 -17.44 -5.59
N ALA A 76 0.66 -16.39 -6.40
CA ALA A 76 -0.47 -15.63 -6.90
C ALA A 76 -1.43 -16.53 -7.70
N CYS A 77 -2.72 -16.42 -7.40
CA CYS A 77 -3.76 -17.25 -8.01
C CYS A 77 -4.88 -16.39 -8.60
N ARG A 78 -5.45 -16.85 -9.72
CA ARG A 78 -6.60 -16.20 -10.35
C ARG A 78 -7.79 -16.23 -9.41
N ILE A 79 -8.48 -15.09 -9.27
CA ILE A 79 -9.79 -15.05 -8.64
C ILE A 79 -10.79 -15.53 -9.69
N PRO A 80 -11.57 -16.60 -9.44
CA PRO A 80 -12.58 -17.06 -10.38
C PRO A 80 -13.58 -15.93 -10.67
N SER A 81 -13.78 -15.61 -11.94
CA SER A 81 -14.90 -14.75 -12.33
C SER A 81 -16.19 -15.46 -11.91
N GLN A 82 -17.09 -14.78 -11.21
CA GLN A 82 -18.43 -15.31 -10.99
C GLN A 82 -19.15 -15.38 -12.33
N VAL A 83 -19.02 -16.51 -13.03
CA VAL A 83 -19.92 -16.88 -14.13
C VAL A 83 -21.29 -17.15 -13.50
N GLY A 84 -22.28 -16.38 -13.93
CA GLY A 84 -23.66 -16.61 -13.54
C GLY A 84 -24.13 -18.02 -13.90
N ALA A 85 -25.01 -18.54 -13.05
CA ALA A 85 -25.83 -19.75 -13.20
C ALA A 85 -25.11 -21.12 -13.18
N ILE A 86 -25.33 -21.84 -12.08
CA ILE A 86 -25.68 -23.26 -12.14
C ILE A 86 -26.86 -23.48 -11.19
N ASP A 87 -27.99 -23.93 -11.74
CA ASP A 87 -29.25 -24.21 -11.04
C ASP A 87 -29.15 -25.50 -10.19
N PRO A 88 -29.96 -25.65 -9.12
CA PRO A 88 -29.83 -26.71 -8.14
C PRO A 88 -30.66 -27.93 -8.54
N ILE A 89 -30.00 -29.08 -8.73
CA ILE A 89 -30.67 -30.36 -8.47
C ILE A 89 -30.24 -30.81 -7.08
N ALA A 90 -31.18 -30.69 -6.16
CA ALA A 90 -31.11 -31.21 -4.81
C ALA A 90 -30.76 -32.70 -4.79
N ARG A 91 -29.80 -33.09 -3.94
CA ARG A 91 -29.78 -34.42 -3.29
C ARG A 91 -29.26 -34.30 -1.85
N GLU A 92 -30.24 -34.42 -0.95
CA GLU A 92 -30.25 -34.99 0.40
C GLU A 92 -29.02 -34.82 1.34
N ARG A 93 -29.28 -34.22 2.50
CA ARG A 93 -28.46 -34.32 3.71
C ARG A 93 -28.64 -35.70 4.35
N PRO A 94 -27.58 -36.27 4.96
CA PRO A 94 -27.71 -36.98 6.22
C PRO A 94 -27.33 -36.06 7.39
N SER A 95 -28.15 -36.11 8.41
CA SER A 95 -28.00 -35.48 9.72
C SER A 95 -26.75 -35.96 10.48
N GLY A 96 -25.99 -35.03 11.06
CA GLY A 96 -24.93 -35.34 12.02
C GLY A 96 -24.40 -34.07 12.68
N SER A 97 -24.59 -33.97 14.00
CA SER A 97 -24.13 -32.93 14.91
C SER A 97 -22.61 -32.89 15.07
N ASP A 98 -21.97 -31.71 15.07
CA ASP A 98 -21.10 -31.21 16.16
C ASP A 98 -20.56 -29.78 15.87
N ARG A 99 -19.90 -29.23 16.90
CA ARG A 99 -19.59 -27.84 17.26
C ARG A 99 -18.57 -27.06 16.39
N PHE A 100 -18.50 -25.76 16.73
CA PHE A 100 -17.41 -24.76 16.57
C PHE A 100 -17.17 -24.14 15.18
N GLY A 101 -17.08 -22.80 15.19
CA GLY A 101 -16.47 -22.00 14.13
C GLY A 101 -17.41 -20.92 13.62
N GLU A 102 -17.26 -19.69 14.11
CA GLU A 102 -17.73 -18.51 13.39
C GLU A 102 -17.01 -18.47 12.04
N THR A 103 -17.73 -18.86 11.00
CA THR A 103 -17.29 -18.79 9.61
C THR A 103 -17.03 -17.33 9.24
N PRO A 104 -15.93 -16.98 8.56
CA PRO A 104 -15.80 -15.67 7.95
C PRO A 104 -17.01 -15.44 7.05
N LEU A 105 -17.67 -14.29 7.19
CA LEU A 105 -18.90 -13.96 6.47
C LEU A 105 -18.77 -14.33 4.99
N PRO A 106 -19.65 -15.19 4.44
CA PRO A 106 -19.66 -15.43 3.02
C PRO A 106 -20.09 -14.14 2.33
N PHE A 107 -19.41 -13.80 1.23
CA PHE A 107 -19.83 -12.76 0.30
C PHE A 107 -21.34 -12.76 0.13
N PRO A 108 -22.04 -11.61 0.27
CA PRO A 108 -23.46 -11.57 0.05
C PRO A 108 -23.76 -11.90 -1.42
N SER A 109 -24.29 -13.10 -1.63
CA SER A 109 -24.82 -13.54 -2.91
C SER A 109 -26.21 -12.94 -3.09
N ARG A 110 -26.29 -11.85 -3.87
CA ARG A 110 -27.42 -11.51 -4.76
C ARG A 110 -27.19 -10.15 -5.45
N GLY A 111 -27.22 -10.15 -6.78
CA GLY A 111 -27.97 -9.11 -7.51
C GLY A 111 -27.27 -7.85 -8.00
N SER A 112 -25.94 -7.73 -7.96
CA SER A 112 -25.25 -6.71 -8.79
C SER A 112 -23.91 -7.23 -9.27
N ALA A 113 -23.69 -7.14 -10.58
CA ALA A 113 -22.48 -7.58 -11.26
C ALA A 113 -21.25 -6.99 -10.56
N TRP A 114 -20.21 -7.82 -10.38
CA TRP A 114 -18.89 -7.31 -10.02
C TRP A 114 -18.49 -6.23 -11.03
N THR A 115 -18.03 -5.08 -10.55
CA THR A 115 -17.53 -3.99 -11.43
C THR A 115 -16.15 -4.33 -12.03
N PHE A 116 -15.57 -5.47 -11.65
CA PHE A 116 -14.26 -5.92 -12.12
C PHE A 116 -14.43 -7.05 -13.15
N ALA A 117 -13.69 -6.95 -14.25
CA ALA A 117 -13.65 -7.95 -15.30
C ALA A 117 -12.85 -9.19 -14.89
N SER A 118 -11.75 -9.00 -14.15
CA SER A 118 -10.94 -10.09 -13.63
C SER A 118 -10.08 -9.64 -12.44
N GLY A 119 -9.50 -10.61 -11.73
CA GLY A 119 -8.59 -10.34 -10.62
C GLY A 119 -7.66 -11.52 -10.31
N TYR A 120 -6.68 -11.27 -9.45
CA TYR A 120 -5.87 -12.31 -8.82
C TYR A 120 -5.62 -11.96 -7.35
N ALA A 121 -5.37 -12.99 -6.55
CA ALA A 121 -5.03 -12.87 -5.13
C ALA A 121 -3.57 -13.28 -4.91
N LEU A 122 -2.92 -12.65 -3.93
CA LEU A 122 -1.57 -12.98 -3.48
C LEU A 122 -1.45 -12.67 -1.99
N THR A 123 -0.75 -13.49 -1.21
CA THR A 123 -0.44 -13.14 0.20
C THR A 123 0.89 -12.42 0.28
N VAL A 124 0.90 -11.22 0.84
CA VAL A 124 2.07 -10.32 0.90
C VAL A 124 2.18 -9.64 2.26
N PRO A 125 3.36 -9.10 2.62
CA PRO A 125 3.48 -8.25 3.79
C PRO A 125 2.63 -6.97 3.69
N LEU A 126 1.98 -6.62 4.79
CA LEU A 126 1.39 -5.32 5.06
C LEU A 126 2.22 -4.63 6.13
N THR A 127 2.56 -3.36 5.91
CA THR A 127 3.33 -2.56 6.85
C THR A 127 2.46 -1.42 7.38
N ASP A 128 2.02 -1.53 8.63
CA ASP A 128 1.33 -0.43 9.31
C ASP A 128 2.32 0.68 9.63
N THR A 129 2.32 1.72 8.80
CA THR A 129 3.24 2.86 8.91
C THR A 129 3.06 3.68 10.18
N THR A 130 1.94 3.51 10.91
CA THR A 130 1.75 4.14 12.23
C THR A 130 2.56 3.47 13.34
N ILE A 131 3.02 2.24 13.11
CA ILE A 131 3.79 1.45 14.07
C ILE A 131 5.22 1.23 13.57
N TYR A 132 5.37 0.87 12.29
CA TYR A 132 6.66 0.47 11.72
C TYR A 132 7.71 1.58 11.73
N LEU A 133 7.32 2.83 11.50
CA LEU A 133 8.25 3.96 11.51
C LEU A 133 8.83 4.22 12.91
N ASP A 134 8.02 4.05 13.95
CA ASP A 134 8.46 4.19 15.33
C ASP A 134 9.31 2.97 15.75
N TYR A 135 8.94 1.76 15.31
CA TYR A 135 9.77 0.56 15.47
C TYR A 135 11.17 0.74 14.87
N LEU A 136 11.28 1.27 13.65
CA LEU A 136 12.56 1.54 13.00
C LEU A 136 13.36 2.62 13.74
N THR A 137 12.68 3.68 14.20
CA THR A 137 13.28 4.75 14.99
C THR A 137 13.89 4.21 16.29
N ASP A 138 13.14 3.35 17.00
CA ASP A 138 13.59 2.74 18.25
C ASP A 138 14.71 1.74 18.01
N ARG A 139 14.65 0.95 16.94
CA ARG A 139 15.72 0.04 16.54
C ARG A 139 17.01 0.80 16.27
N PHE A 140 16.94 1.92 15.57
CA PHE A 140 18.10 2.76 15.28
C PHE A 140 18.71 3.36 16.55
N ARG A 141 17.87 3.91 17.45
CA ARG A 141 18.33 4.44 18.75
C ARG A 141 18.97 3.37 19.63
N LYS A 142 18.37 2.17 19.71
CA LYS A 142 18.93 1.03 20.46
C LYS A 142 20.29 0.58 19.93
N ALA A 143 20.56 0.78 18.64
CA ALA A 143 21.87 0.54 18.04
C ALA A 143 22.89 1.68 18.30
N GLY A 144 22.53 2.69 19.10
CA GLY A 144 23.38 3.86 19.38
C GLY A 144 23.22 5.01 18.38
N GLY A 145 22.29 4.91 17.43
CA GLY A 145 22.02 5.95 16.46
C GLY A 145 21.41 7.21 17.09
N MET A 146 21.84 8.37 16.61
CA MET A 146 21.29 9.67 17.02
C MET A 146 20.41 10.25 15.91
N ILE A 147 19.24 10.77 16.28
CA ILE A 147 18.32 11.42 15.34
C ILE A 147 18.27 12.90 15.69
N GLN A 148 18.61 13.75 14.73
CA GLN A 148 18.52 15.20 14.84
C GLN A 148 17.64 15.72 13.71
N SER A 149 16.75 16.65 14.03
CA SER A 149 15.91 17.34 13.04
C SER A 149 16.66 18.58 12.57
N THR A 150 17.03 18.62 11.29
CA THR A 150 17.81 19.71 10.71
C THR A 150 17.38 19.95 9.27
N HIS A 151 17.10 21.21 8.91
CA HIS A 151 16.86 21.55 7.51
C HIS A 151 18.17 21.67 6.72
N ILE A 152 18.36 20.84 5.70
CA ILE A 152 19.48 20.93 4.76
C ILE A 152 18.97 21.46 3.42
N ASN A 153 19.53 22.57 2.91
CA ASN A 153 19.12 23.14 1.62
C ASN A 153 19.97 22.57 0.47
N LYS A 154 21.27 22.39 0.71
CA LYS A 154 22.25 21.93 -0.26
C LYS A 154 23.31 21.07 0.45
N VAL A 155 24.03 20.24 -0.31
CA VAL A 155 25.00 19.28 0.24
C VAL A 155 26.12 20.00 1.01
N GLU A 156 26.48 21.22 0.61
CA GLU A 156 27.53 22.01 1.25
C GLU A 156 27.15 22.51 2.65
N ASP A 157 25.87 22.42 3.03
CA ASP A 157 25.42 22.74 4.39
C ASP A 157 25.74 21.60 5.38
N ILE A 158 26.11 20.41 4.88
CA ILE A 158 26.42 19.24 5.71
C ILE A 158 27.85 19.39 6.26
N PRO A 159 28.05 19.25 7.58
CA PRO A 159 29.38 19.25 8.19
C PRO A 159 30.35 18.29 7.50
N SER A 160 31.59 18.75 7.28
CA SER A 160 32.60 17.99 6.55
C SER A 160 33.27 16.87 7.37
N ASP A 161 32.87 16.68 8.63
CA ASP A 161 33.38 15.65 9.53
C ASP A 161 32.67 14.29 9.38
N PHE A 162 31.66 14.19 8.51
CA PHE A 162 31.06 12.91 8.14
C PHE A 162 31.88 12.19 7.06
N ASP A 163 32.35 10.98 7.37
CA ASP A 163 33.08 10.12 6.43
C ASP A 163 32.22 9.60 5.27
N LEU A 164 30.91 9.43 5.51
CA LEU A 164 29.94 8.89 4.55
C LEU A 164 28.58 9.55 4.73
N ILE A 165 27.97 9.98 3.62
CA ILE A 165 26.63 10.55 3.58
C ILE A 165 25.73 9.64 2.74
N ILE A 166 24.62 9.18 3.32
CA ILE A 166 23.59 8.43 2.63
C ILE A 166 22.39 9.36 2.39
N ASN A 167 22.17 9.77 1.13
CA ASN A 167 21.06 10.64 0.77
C ASN A 167 19.74 9.84 0.65
N CYS A 168 18.89 9.93 1.67
CA CYS A 168 17.55 9.33 1.72
C CYS A 168 16.43 10.39 1.59
N ALA A 169 16.67 11.53 0.92
CA ALA A 169 15.75 12.67 0.91
C ALA A 169 14.46 12.46 0.08
N GLY A 170 14.30 11.32 -0.61
CA GLY A 170 13.14 11.04 -1.45
C GLY A 170 12.93 12.15 -2.50
N MET A 171 11.74 12.77 -2.52
CA MET A 171 11.47 13.91 -3.39
C MET A 171 12.41 15.10 -3.17
N GLY A 172 12.93 15.28 -1.95
CA GLY A 172 13.86 16.37 -1.65
C GLY A 172 15.23 16.25 -2.30
N ALA A 173 15.55 15.10 -2.90
CA ALA A 173 16.75 14.96 -3.72
C ALA A 173 16.70 15.82 -5.00
N ARG A 174 15.49 16.19 -5.46
CA ARG A 174 15.31 17.09 -6.61
C ARG A 174 15.98 18.44 -6.36
N GLU A 175 15.84 18.99 -5.16
CA GLU A 175 16.47 20.25 -4.75
C GLU A 175 17.88 20.03 -4.21
N LEU A 176 18.06 19.03 -3.33
CA LEU A 176 19.31 18.81 -2.59
C LEU A 176 20.50 18.45 -3.49
N VAL A 177 20.28 17.63 -4.51
CA VAL A 177 21.32 17.18 -5.47
C VAL A 177 20.98 17.49 -6.92
N HIS A 178 20.03 18.40 -7.13
CA HIS A 178 19.59 18.87 -8.45
C HIS A 178 19.21 17.73 -9.42
N ASP A 179 18.48 16.71 -8.96
CA ASP A 179 18.04 15.60 -9.83
C ASP A 179 16.77 15.98 -10.62
N PRO A 180 16.87 16.32 -11.92
CA PRO A 180 15.74 16.80 -12.72
C PRO A 180 14.79 15.67 -13.15
N ASP A 181 15.19 14.40 -12.95
CA ASP A 181 14.39 13.25 -13.34
C ASP A 181 13.28 12.94 -12.33
N LEU A 182 13.32 13.55 -11.14
CA LEU A 182 12.33 13.37 -10.09
C LEU A 182 11.06 14.18 -10.35
N GLU A 183 9.92 13.49 -10.35
CA GLU A 183 8.59 14.05 -10.54
C GLU A 183 7.67 13.74 -9.35
N PRO A 184 6.87 14.74 -8.92
CA PRO A 184 6.01 14.64 -7.75
C PRO A 184 4.68 13.95 -8.10
N HIS A 185 4.62 12.64 -7.92
CA HIS A 185 3.35 11.91 -8.11
C HIS A 185 2.51 12.03 -6.85
N ARG A 186 1.69 13.08 -6.79
CA ARG A 186 0.79 13.38 -5.67
C ARG A 186 -0.23 12.25 -5.50
N GLY A 187 -0.33 11.75 -4.27
CA GLY A 187 -1.33 10.79 -3.85
C GLY A 187 -2.00 11.22 -2.57
N GLN A 188 -3.32 11.37 -2.64
CA GLN A 188 -4.17 11.59 -1.48
C GLN A 188 -4.83 10.29 -1.04
N VAL A 189 -4.94 10.12 0.27
CA VAL A 189 -5.66 9.01 0.93
C VAL A 189 -6.55 9.54 2.04
N ALA A 190 -7.65 8.83 2.29
CA ALA A 190 -8.50 9.00 3.45
C ALA A 190 -8.23 7.86 4.44
N ILE A 191 -7.90 8.20 5.68
CA ILE A 191 -7.85 7.26 6.79
C ILE A 191 -9.27 7.19 7.36
N VAL A 192 -9.85 6.00 7.41
CA VAL A 192 -11.22 5.78 7.87
C VAL A 192 -11.24 4.87 9.10
N SER A 193 -12.34 4.89 9.84
CA SER A 193 -12.55 3.96 10.97
C SER A 193 -12.28 2.51 10.56
N LYS A 194 -11.76 1.70 11.51
CA LYS A 194 -11.48 0.28 11.29
C LYS A 194 -12.68 -0.44 10.64
N LEU A 195 -12.37 -1.26 9.65
CA LEU A 195 -13.33 -2.10 8.94
C LEU A 195 -12.96 -3.57 9.15
N ASP A 196 -13.97 -4.44 9.19
CA ASP A 196 -13.78 -5.90 9.22
C ASP A 196 -13.50 -6.44 7.82
N LEU A 197 -12.48 -5.87 7.17
CA LEU A 197 -12.03 -6.26 5.84
C LEU A 197 -10.87 -7.25 5.96
N THR A 198 -11.03 -8.45 5.40
CA THR A 198 -9.98 -9.49 5.45
C THR A 198 -8.88 -9.30 4.40
N PRO A 199 -9.20 -9.06 3.10
CA PRO A 199 -8.17 -8.78 2.10
C PRO A 199 -7.96 -7.27 1.86
N ALA A 200 -6.74 -6.87 1.51
CA ALA A 200 -6.54 -5.60 0.82
C ALA A 200 -7.13 -5.68 -0.59
N ILE A 201 -7.85 -4.66 -1.02
CA ILE A 201 -8.46 -4.59 -2.37
C ILE A 201 -7.78 -3.46 -3.12
N VAL A 202 -7.35 -3.71 -4.35
CA VAL A 202 -6.68 -2.73 -5.21
C VAL A 202 -7.19 -2.84 -6.64
N CYS A 203 -7.44 -1.69 -7.27
CA CYS A 203 -7.74 -1.57 -8.69
C CYS A 203 -7.15 -0.27 -9.24
N ASP A 204 -6.18 -0.40 -10.16
CA ASP A 204 -5.46 0.74 -10.75
C ASP A 204 -6.21 1.40 -11.92
N ASP A 205 -7.25 0.76 -12.45
CA ASP A 205 -8.08 1.36 -13.49
C ASP A 205 -8.84 2.58 -12.97
N ALA A 206 -9.17 3.51 -13.85
CA ALA A 206 -10.05 4.62 -13.49
C ALA A 206 -11.48 4.12 -13.15
N PRO A 207 -12.11 4.59 -12.07
CA PRO A 207 -11.51 5.38 -10.98
C PRO A 207 -10.56 4.54 -10.10
N LEU A 208 -9.32 5.02 -9.90
CA LEU A 208 -8.30 4.31 -9.13
C LEU A 208 -8.78 4.14 -7.68
N MET A 209 -8.67 2.94 -7.13
CA MET A 209 -9.06 2.69 -5.76
C MET A 209 -8.21 1.62 -5.06
N TYR A 210 -8.02 1.79 -3.76
CA TYR A 210 -7.58 0.74 -2.85
C TYR A 210 -8.18 0.91 -1.46
N ALA A 211 -8.47 -0.22 -0.82
CA ALA A 211 -8.89 -0.30 0.57
C ALA A 211 -7.95 -1.27 1.30
N ILE A 212 -7.14 -0.74 2.22
CA ILE A 212 -6.08 -1.48 2.89
C ILE A 212 -6.33 -1.44 4.40
N PRO A 213 -6.77 -2.55 5.00
CA PRO A 213 -7.07 -2.61 6.42
C PRO A 213 -5.77 -2.68 7.23
N ARG A 214 -5.59 -1.75 8.17
CA ARG A 214 -4.48 -1.74 9.13
C ARG A 214 -4.95 -2.23 10.50
N ALA A 215 -4.08 -2.21 11.50
CA ALA A 215 -4.42 -2.74 12.82
C ALA A 215 -5.59 -2.00 13.49
N ASN A 216 -5.61 -0.67 13.34
CA ASN A 216 -6.51 0.23 14.06
C ASN A 216 -7.45 1.06 13.17
N ASP A 217 -7.23 1.06 11.85
CA ASP A 217 -7.99 1.85 10.90
C ASP A 217 -7.92 1.20 9.50
N CYS A 218 -8.50 1.84 8.49
CA CYS A 218 -8.38 1.41 7.10
C CYS A 218 -7.96 2.59 6.24
N VAL A 219 -7.08 2.34 5.27
CA VAL A 219 -6.66 3.36 4.30
C VAL A 219 -7.47 3.19 3.04
N PHE A 220 -8.28 4.19 2.73
CA PHE A 220 -8.92 4.34 1.42
C PHE A 220 -8.06 5.25 0.57
N GLY A 221 -7.69 4.77 -0.61
CA GLY A 221 -7.08 5.60 -1.62
C GLY A 221 -7.65 5.30 -2.99
N GLY A 222 -7.19 5.99 -4.03
CA GLY A 222 -6.33 7.15 -3.90
C GLY A 222 -6.28 7.97 -5.17
N THR A 223 -5.40 8.97 -5.17
CA THR A 223 -5.07 9.72 -6.39
C THR A 223 -3.64 9.42 -6.84
N ASN A 224 -3.39 9.70 -8.12
CA ASN A 224 -2.07 9.70 -8.73
C ASN A 224 -2.04 10.81 -9.80
N SER A 225 -1.54 11.98 -9.42
CA SER A 225 -1.51 13.17 -10.29
C SER A 225 -0.18 13.88 -10.19
N LEU A 226 0.34 14.44 -11.28
CA LEU A 226 1.53 15.28 -11.26
C LEU A 226 1.22 16.62 -10.58
N SER A 227 1.72 16.80 -9.36
CA SER A 227 1.53 18.03 -8.58
C SER A 227 2.48 18.08 -7.37
N ASN A 228 3.04 19.26 -7.08
CA ASN A 228 3.84 19.51 -5.88
C ASN A 228 3.00 19.87 -4.64
N SER A 229 1.68 20.00 -4.78
CA SER A 229 0.82 20.42 -3.66
C SER A 229 0.64 19.30 -2.64
N ARG A 230 0.92 19.62 -1.37
CA ARG A 230 0.63 18.74 -0.21
C ARG A 230 -0.74 19.05 0.42
N GLU A 231 -1.48 20.04 -0.09
CA GLU A 231 -2.79 20.39 0.44
C GLU A 231 -3.83 19.33 0.06
N PRO A 232 -4.68 18.88 1.00
CA PRO A 232 -5.76 17.95 0.71
C PRO A 232 -6.88 18.61 -0.11
N SER A 233 -7.47 17.85 -1.02
CA SER A 233 -8.63 18.23 -1.82
C SER A 233 -9.89 17.58 -1.23
N PRO A 234 -10.90 18.34 -0.80
CA PRO A 234 -12.18 17.78 -0.35
C PRO A 234 -12.85 16.92 -1.43
N ALA A 235 -12.82 17.38 -2.69
CA ALA A 235 -13.37 16.64 -3.82
C ALA A 235 -12.68 15.28 -4.04
N ASP A 236 -11.35 15.22 -3.90
CA ASP A 236 -10.62 13.95 -3.98
C ASP A 236 -11.02 13.02 -2.82
N THR A 237 -11.21 13.56 -1.62
CA THR A 237 -11.64 12.79 -0.44
C THR A 237 -13.00 12.16 -0.65
N ASP A 238 -13.97 12.97 -1.12
CA ASP A 238 -15.34 12.51 -1.40
C ASP A 238 -15.35 11.43 -2.48
N ALA A 239 -14.56 11.61 -3.55
CA ALA A 239 -14.43 10.62 -4.62
C ALA A 239 -13.83 9.30 -4.12
N ILE A 240 -12.75 9.36 -3.34
CA ILE A 240 -12.08 8.18 -2.75
C ILE A 240 -13.05 7.40 -1.85
N VAL A 241 -13.72 8.09 -0.92
CA VAL A 241 -14.64 7.45 0.03
C VAL A 241 -15.85 6.89 -0.67
N SER A 242 -16.43 7.62 -1.63
CA SER A 242 -17.57 7.16 -2.43
C SER A 242 -17.24 5.90 -3.22
N GLU A 243 -16.11 5.88 -3.94
CA GLU A 243 -15.73 4.73 -4.76
C GLU A 243 -15.41 3.49 -3.91
N CYS A 244 -14.63 3.65 -2.84
CA CYS A 244 -14.32 2.53 -1.95
C CYS A 244 -15.59 1.98 -1.28
N SER A 245 -16.47 2.84 -0.77
CA SER A 245 -17.72 2.42 -0.12
C SER A 245 -18.66 1.72 -1.11
N ARG A 246 -18.74 2.20 -2.35
CA ARG A 246 -19.52 1.59 -3.44
C ARG A 246 -19.00 0.20 -3.78
N ILE A 247 -17.69 0.02 -3.93
CA ILE A 247 -17.06 -1.28 -4.26
C ILE A 247 -17.21 -2.27 -3.11
N LEU A 248 -16.98 -1.81 -1.87
CA LEU A 248 -17.11 -2.63 -0.66
C LEU A 248 -18.57 -2.90 -0.26
N ARG A 249 -19.52 -2.15 -0.84
CA ARG A 249 -20.96 -2.21 -0.53
C ARG A 249 -21.24 -1.94 0.95
N ILE A 250 -20.59 -0.92 1.48
CA ILE A 250 -20.75 -0.46 2.86
C ILE A 250 -21.27 0.96 2.88
N GLU A 251 -21.85 1.37 4.02
CA GLU A 251 -22.05 2.78 4.30
C GLU A 251 -20.69 3.49 4.41
N ALA A 252 -20.65 4.76 4.00
CA ALA A 252 -19.43 5.54 4.04
C ALA A 252 -18.89 5.62 5.48
N PRO A 253 -17.69 5.08 5.75
CA PRO A 253 -17.15 5.09 7.09
C PRO A 253 -16.68 6.49 7.50
N ARG A 254 -16.52 6.70 8.81
CA ARG A 254 -16.02 7.98 9.33
C ARG A 254 -14.57 8.18 8.91
N VAL A 255 -14.29 9.27 8.19
CA VAL A 255 -12.93 9.74 7.91
C VAL A 255 -12.32 10.32 9.20
N THR A 256 -11.17 9.81 9.60
CA THR A 256 -10.43 10.25 10.80
C THR A 256 -9.26 11.17 10.45
N ALA A 257 -8.68 11.02 9.26
CA ALA A 257 -7.63 11.89 8.74
C ALA A 257 -7.58 11.84 7.21
N VAL A 258 -7.00 12.87 6.60
CA VAL A 258 -6.63 12.89 5.18
C VAL A 258 -5.14 13.10 5.10
N LYS A 259 -4.44 12.30 4.30
CA LYS A 259 -3.00 12.44 4.09
C LYS A 259 -2.70 12.62 2.61
N VAL A 260 -1.71 13.45 2.31
CA VAL A 260 -1.22 13.70 0.95
C VAL A 260 0.28 13.44 0.94
N GLY A 261 0.71 12.49 0.11
CA GLY A 261 2.13 12.19 -0.13
C GLY A 261 2.55 12.56 -1.55
N LEU A 262 3.82 12.92 -1.71
CA LEU A 262 4.46 13.08 -3.03
C LEU A 262 5.35 11.85 -3.27
N ARG A 263 4.92 10.94 -4.15
CA ARG A 263 5.71 9.75 -4.50
C ARG A 263 6.90 10.20 -5.36
N PRO A 264 8.15 9.80 -5.03
CA PRO A 264 9.34 10.18 -5.77
C PRO A 264 9.53 9.35 -7.03
N PHE A 265 8.67 9.57 -8.02
CA PHE A 265 8.82 8.94 -9.32
C PHE A 265 10.06 9.51 -10.01
N ARG A 266 10.91 8.65 -10.58
CA ARG A 266 12.13 9.06 -11.26
C ARG A 266 12.10 8.52 -12.68
N LYS A 267 12.03 9.39 -13.68
CA LYS A 267 11.82 9.01 -15.11
C LYS A 267 12.83 8.00 -15.66
N SER A 268 14.09 8.11 -15.25
CA SER A 268 15.16 7.20 -15.70
C SER A 268 15.34 5.98 -14.79
N GLY A 269 14.38 5.72 -13.89
CA GLY A 269 14.42 4.63 -12.93
C GLY A 269 15.32 4.91 -11.72
N VAL A 270 15.45 3.92 -10.85
CA VAL A 270 16.29 4.03 -9.64
C VAL A 270 17.78 4.17 -10.01
N ARG A 271 18.47 5.09 -9.32
CA ARG A 271 19.91 5.34 -9.43
C ARG A 271 20.60 4.99 -8.11
N LEU A 272 21.53 4.05 -8.12
CA LEU A 272 22.42 3.75 -7.00
C LEU A 272 23.81 4.26 -7.34
N ALA A 273 24.03 5.57 -7.22
CA ALA A 273 25.25 6.28 -7.66
C ALA A 273 25.65 6.01 -9.14
N PRO A 274 26.56 6.77 -9.74
CA PRO A 274 27.30 6.30 -10.91
C PRO A 274 28.25 5.15 -10.55
#